data_AF-K1KI59-F1
#
_entry.id   AF-K1KI59-F1
#
_cell.length_a   1.000
_cell.length_b   1.000
_cell.length_c   1.000
_cell.angle_alpha   90.00
_cell.angle_beta   90.00
_cell.angle_gamma   90.00
#
_symmetry.space_group_name_H-M   'P 1'
#
loop_
_entity.id
_entity.type
_entity.pdbx_description
1 polymer ?
#
loop_
_entity_poly.entity_id
_entity_poly.type
_entity_poly.pdbx_seq_one_letter_code
_entity_poly.pdbx_strand_id
1 'polypeptide(L)'
;MVYLRWLLSMPLSYLMLLVGLILAPVLPFFVDKETHRLPKWLDWFATDDNDADGDEGHWQRWPGTDAWATYKRRVAWMWRNTSYGFDINVLGVEVRSSDSWEVTGDENASDTNGVSGTCRRRCRCDGKLIAFQLYYIKHYRLLGRPCCVRINVGWKLWGSRDKKAQYVGIYLNPVKGWKL
;
A
#
# COMPACT_ATOMS: atom_id res chain seq x y z
N MET A 1 -9.37 21.83 -2.18
CA MET A 1 -7.96 21.75 -2.63
C MET A 1 -7.42 20.34 -2.36
N VAL A 2 -6.75 19.70 -3.33
CA VAL A 2 -6.29 18.30 -3.20
C VAL A 2 -5.35 18.08 -2.00
N TYR A 3 -4.46 19.03 -1.74
CA TYR A 3 -3.51 18.95 -0.61
C TYR A 3 -4.21 19.02 0.75
N LEU A 4 -5.25 19.84 0.88
CA LEU A 4 -6.04 19.91 2.10
C LEU A 4 -6.83 18.62 2.32
N ARG A 5 -7.46 18.06 1.27
CA ARG A 5 -8.11 16.74 1.35
C ARG A 5 -7.10 15.67 1.77
N TRP A 6 -5.91 15.67 1.17
CA TRP A 6 -4.83 14.74 1.52
C TRP A 6 -4.44 14.84 2.99
N LEU A 7 -4.22 16.05 3.50
CA LEU A 7 -3.80 16.29 4.87
C LEU A 7 -4.90 15.91 5.88
N LEU A 8 -6.15 16.28 5.62
CA LEU A 8 -7.29 15.96 6.49
C LEU A 8 -7.67 14.48 6.47
N SER A 9 -7.30 13.73 5.42
CA SER A 9 -7.50 12.27 5.37
C SER A 9 -6.50 11.51 6.25
N MET A 10 -5.39 12.14 6.61
CA MET A 10 -4.28 11.50 7.32
C MET A 10 -4.70 10.97 8.71
N PRO A 11 -5.37 11.75 9.59
CA PRO A 11 -5.83 11.23 10.88
C PRO A 11 -6.79 10.04 10.75
N LEU A 12 -7.65 10.03 9.71
CA LEU A 12 -8.58 8.94 9.46
C LEU A 12 -7.85 7.66 9.04
N SER A 13 -6.87 7.76 8.13
CA SER A 13 -6.03 6.63 7.71
C SER A 13 -5.25 6.06 8.91
N TYR A 14 -4.63 6.92 9.73
CA TYR A 14 -3.91 6.48 10.93
C TYR A 14 -4.82 5.84 11.98
N LEU A 15 -6.03 6.36 12.19
CA LEU A 15 -7.00 5.74 13.08
C LEU A 15 -7.34 4.32 12.61
N MET A 16 -7.63 4.17 11.31
CA MET A 16 -7.97 2.88 10.72
C MET A 16 -6.78 1.91 10.69
N LEU A 17 -5.56 2.43 10.57
CA LEU A 17 -4.33 1.66 10.75
C LEU A 17 -4.30 1.05 12.16
N LEU A 18 -4.51 1.85 13.21
CA LEU A 18 -4.50 1.36 14.59
C LEU A 18 -5.59 0.32 14.84
N VAL A 19 -6.81 0.58 14.34
CA VAL A 19 -7.92 -0.39 14.41
C VAL A 19 -7.54 -1.69 13.72
N GLY A 20 -6.99 -1.63 12.50
CA GLY A 20 -6.60 -2.81 11.74
C GLY A 20 -5.46 -3.60 12.40
N LEU A 21 -4.49 -2.93 13.04
CA LEU A 21 -3.42 -3.59 13.78
C LEU A 21 -3.96 -4.41 14.95
N ILE A 22 -4.96 -3.87 15.67
CA ILE A 22 -5.63 -4.54 16.79
C ILE A 22 -6.51 -5.69 16.31
N LEU A 23 -7.23 -5.49 15.19
CA LEU A 23 -8.17 -6.49 14.67
C LEU A 23 -7.48 -7.62 13.88
N ALA A 24 -6.29 -7.42 13.32
CA ALA A 24 -5.62 -8.39 12.46
C ALA A 24 -5.47 -9.81 13.05
N PRO A 25 -5.25 -10.03 14.37
CA PRO A 25 -5.31 -11.38 14.97
C PRO A 25 -6.71 -12.01 14.96
N VAL A 26 -7.76 -11.21 14.95
CA VAL A 26 -9.17 -11.66 15.05
C VAL A 26 -9.81 -11.83 13.67
N LEU A 27 -9.44 -11.00 12.69
CA LEU A 27 -9.97 -11.04 11.33
C LEU A 27 -9.91 -12.41 10.63
N PRO A 28 -8.87 -13.28 10.80
CA PRO A 28 -8.82 -14.59 10.16
C PRO A 28 -10.00 -15.51 10.49
N PHE A 29 -10.66 -15.33 11.65
CA PHE A 29 -11.85 -16.10 12.03
C PHE A 29 -13.08 -15.74 11.21
N PHE A 30 -13.07 -14.60 10.52
CA PHE A 30 -14.14 -14.15 9.62
C PHE A 30 -13.86 -14.45 8.15
N VAL A 31 -12.71 -15.05 7.83
CA VAL A 31 -12.36 -15.36 6.45
C VAL A 31 -13.21 -16.53 5.97
N ASP A 32 -13.92 -16.32 4.87
CA ASP A 32 -14.71 -17.34 4.22
C ASP A 32 -13.83 -18.51 3.75
N LYS A 33 -14.34 -19.75 3.89
CA LYS A 33 -13.57 -20.96 3.59
C LYS A 33 -13.44 -21.25 2.11
N GLU A 34 -14.38 -20.79 1.28
CA GLU A 34 -14.40 -21.06 -0.15
C GLU A 34 -13.73 -19.94 -0.92
N THR A 35 -14.05 -18.68 -0.59
CA THR A 35 -13.51 -17.52 -1.29
C THR A 35 -12.22 -17.01 -0.68
N HIS A 36 -11.86 -17.45 0.53
CA HIS A 36 -10.67 -17.00 1.27
C HIS A 36 -10.64 -15.48 1.52
N ARG A 37 -11.82 -14.83 1.51
CA ARG A 37 -11.97 -13.37 1.67
C ARG A 37 -12.72 -13.02 2.95
N LEU A 38 -12.50 -11.80 3.42
CA LEU A 38 -13.30 -11.20 4.48
C LEU A 38 -14.70 -10.83 3.94
N PRO A 39 -15.74 -10.82 4.80
CA PRO A 39 -17.05 -10.32 4.43
C PRO A 39 -16.98 -8.82 4.09
N LYS A 40 -17.94 -8.34 3.29
CA LYS A 40 -17.90 -6.98 2.73
C LYS A 40 -17.81 -5.84 3.75
N TRP A 41 -18.34 -6.04 4.96
CA TRP A 41 -18.26 -5.05 6.04
C TRP A 41 -16.88 -5.00 6.74
N LEU A 42 -16.03 -6.01 6.51
CA LEU A 42 -14.62 -6.07 6.95
C LEU A 42 -13.61 -5.82 5.81
N ASP A 43 -14.09 -5.60 4.59
CA ASP A 43 -13.26 -5.42 3.37
C ASP A 43 -12.33 -4.19 3.49
N TRP A 44 -12.57 -3.31 4.47
CA TRP A 44 -11.68 -2.20 4.83
C TRP A 44 -10.27 -2.66 5.24
N PHE A 45 -10.14 -3.90 5.72
CA PHE A 45 -8.87 -4.51 6.15
C PHE A 45 -8.36 -5.57 5.19
N ALA A 46 -9.00 -5.72 4.02
CA ALA A 46 -8.60 -6.65 2.98
C ALA A 46 -7.87 -5.93 1.84
N THR A 47 -7.10 -6.71 1.09
CA THR A 47 -6.55 -6.33 -0.21
C THR A 47 -7.58 -6.53 -1.31
N ASP A 48 -7.55 -5.70 -2.36
CA ASP A 48 -8.46 -5.81 -3.50
C ASP A 48 -8.01 -6.90 -4.49
N ASP A 49 -6.70 -7.05 -4.64
CA ASP A 49 -6.03 -7.89 -5.64
C ASP A 49 -5.73 -9.33 -5.18
N ASN A 50 -5.57 -9.56 -3.88
CA ASN A 50 -5.28 -10.87 -3.31
C ASN A 50 -6.28 -11.24 -2.21
N ASP A 51 -6.47 -12.54 -1.98
CA ASP A 51 -7.27 -13.06 -0.87
C ASP A 51 -6.51 -12.93 0.48
N ALA A 52 -7.09 -13.45 1.57
CA ALA A 52 -6.50 -13.36 2.90
C ALA A 52 -5.22 -14.20 3.07
N ASP A 53 -4.96 -15.17 2.21
CA ASP A 53 -3.75 -16.00 2.24
C ASP A 53 -2.57 -15.32 1.54
N GLY A 54 -2.82 -14.30 0.72
CA GLY A 54 -1.83 -13.38 0.20
C GLY A 54 -1.10 -13.84 -1.07
N ASP A 55 -0.14 -13.03 -1.50
CA ASP A 55 0.62 -13.25 -2.73
C ASP A 55 1.68 -14.38 -2.61
N GLU A 56 2.25 -14.82 -3.74
CA GLU A 56 3.29 -15.86 -3.79
C GLU A 56 4.48 -15.55 -2.86
N GLY A 57 4.92 -14.29 -2.83
CA GLY A 57 6.01 -13.87 -1.95
C GLY A 57 5.64 -13.97 -0.47
N HIS A 58 4.36 -13.80 -0.12
CA HIS A 58 3.84 -14.00 1.24
C HIS A 58 3.81 -15.47 1.61
N TRP A 59 3.39 -16.34 0.69
CA TRP A 59 3.46 -17.79 0.85
C TRP A 59 4.89 -18.29 1.09
N GLN A 60 5.88 -17.75 0.37
CA GLN A 60 7.29 -18.08 0.60
C GLN A 60 7.79 -17.66 1.99
N ARG A 61 7.25 -16.57 2.57
CA ARG A 61 7.60 -16.10 3.91
C ARG A 61 6.85 -16.84 5.02
N TRP A 62 5.62 -17.27 4.76
CA TRP A 62 4.71 -17.92 5.70
C TRP A 62 4.18 -19.25 5.14
N PRO A 63 5.05 -20.25 4.92
CA PRO A 63 4.66 -21.52 4.35
C PRO A 63 3.85 -22.38 5.34
N GLY A 64 3.21 -23.44 4.81
CA GLY A 64 2.43 -24.41 5.58
C GLY A 64 0.93 -24.25 5.41
N THR A 65 0.19 -25.35 5.56
CA THR A 65 -1.27 -25.40 5.27
C THR A 65 -2.10 -25.91 6.44
N ASP A 66 -1.47 -26.31 7.56
CA ASP A 66 -2.20 -26.64 8.78
C ASP A 66 -2.94 -25.41 9.33
N ALA A 67 -3.88 -25.63 10.24
CA ALA A 67 -4.74 -24.58 10.78
C ALA A 67 -3.94 -23.44 11.44
N TRP A 68 -2.83 -23.77 12.13
CA TRP A 68 -2.01 -22.78 12.81
C TRP A 68 -1.11 -22.01 11.84
N ALA A 69 -0.51 -22.69 10.85
CA ALA A 69 0.23 -22.03 9.78
C ALA A 69 -0.65 -21.09 8.98
N THR A 70 -1.86 -21.53 8.61
CA THR A 70 -2.85 -20.72 7.89
C THR A 70 -3.28 -19.50 8.69
N TYR A 71 -3.59 -19.68 9.98
CA TYR A 71 -3.90 -18.56 10.87
C TYR A 71 -2.76 -17.53 10.88
N LYS A 72 -1.52 -17.94 11.18
CA LYS A 72 -0.36 -17.04 11.22
C LYS A 72 -0.13 -16.31 9.91
N ARG A 73 -0.25 -17.02 8.77
CA ARG A 73 -0.10 -16.43 7.43
C ARG A 73 -1.13 -15.32 7.21
N ARG A 74 -2.40 -15.56 7.52
CA ARG A 74 -3.48 -14.58 7.36
C ARG A 74 -3.29 -13.37 8.28
N VAL A 75 -2.95 -13.59 9.55
CA VAL A 75 -2.62 -12.50 10.49
C VAL A 75 -1.47 -11.65 9.94
N ALA A 76 -0.39 -12.28 9.48
CA ALA A 76 0.75 -11.57 8.92
C ALA A 76 0.40 -10.79 7.63
N TRP A 77 -0.50 -11.32 6.80
CA TRP A 77 -0.99 -10.63 5.60
C TRP A 77 -1.77 -9.37 5.98
N MET A 78 -2.67 -9.48 6.95
CA MET A 78 -3.51 -8.39 7.43
C MET A 78 -2.69 -7.30 8.13
N TRP A 79 -1.67 -7.66 8.92
CA TRP A 79 -0.75 -6.68 9.49
C TRP A 79 0.07 -5.95 8.41
N ARG A 80 0.55 -6.67 7.40
CA ARG A 80 1.32 -6.08 6.30
C ARG A 80 0.48 -5.08 5.49
N ASN A 81 -0.80 -5.38 5.31
CA ASN A 81 -1.74 -4.59 4.50
C ASN A 81 -2.85 -3.99 5.37
N THR A 82 -2.46 -3.47 6.53
CA THR A 82 -3.42 -2.89 7.47
C THR A 82 -4.14 -1.71 6.81
N SER A 83 -5.47 -1.63 6.98
CA SER A 83 -6.36 -0.60 6.42
C SER A 83 -6.34 -0.45 4.88
N TYR A 84 -5.78 -1.42 4.15
CA TYR A 84 -5.58 -1.31 2.70
C TYR A 84 -6.87 -1.01 1.92
N GLY A 85 -7.94 -1.76 2.19
CA GLY A 85 -9.24 -1.54 1.58
C GLY A 85 -9.87 -0.19 1.95
N PHE A 86 -9.66 0.31 3.17
CA PHE A 86 -10.12 1.64 3.57
C PHE A 86 -9.39 2.75 2.79
N ASP A 87 -8.06 2.64 2.67
CA ASP A 87 -7.22 3.62 1.98
C ASP A 87 -7.48 3.65 0.46
N ILE A 88 -8.04 2.59 -0.11
CA ILE A 88 -8.51 2.55 -1.50
C ILE A 88 -9.97 3.01 -1.62
N ASN A 89 -10.88 2.37 -0.87
CA ASN A 89 -12.30 2.51 -1.13
C ASN A 89 -12.89 3.81 -0.60
N VAL A 90 -12.38 4.30 0.53
CA VAL A 90 -12.86 5.51 1.22
C VAL A 90 -11.97 6.71 0.92
N LEU A 91 -10.65 6.58 1.10
CA LEU A 91 -9.71 7.69 0.95
C LEU A 91 -9.07 7.78 -0.44
N GLY A 92 -9.22 6.73 -1.26
CA GLY A 92 -8.63 6.67 -2.58
C GLY A 92 -9.21 7.71 -3.55
N VAL A 93 -8.52 7.86 -4.67
CA VAL A 93 -8.94 8.72 -5.77
C VAL A 93 -9.08 7.87 -7.01
N GLU A 94 -10.25 7.89 -7.62
CA GLU A 94 -10.46 7.30 -8.93
C GLU A 94 -9.61 8.06 -9.96
N VAL A 95 -8.80 7.32 -10.71
CA VAL A 95 -7.96 7.87 -11.77
C VAL A 95 -8.20 7.06 -13.05
N ARG A 96 -8.23 7.76 -14.18
CA ARG A 96 -8.57 7.20 -15.48
C ARG A 96 -7.43 7.38 -16.47
N SER A 97 -7.37 6.50 -17.47
CA SER A 97 -6.43 6.65 -18.58
C SER A 97 -6.70 7.91 -19.41
N SER A 98 -7.93 8.43 -19.38
CA SER A 98 -8.32 9.69 -20.03
C SER A 98 -7.91 10.95 -19.27
N ASP A 99 -7.51 10.83 -17.99
CA ASP A 99 -7.05 11.98 -17.21
C ASP A 99 -5.71 12.51 -17.72
N SER A 100 -5.39 13.76 -17.40
CA SER A 100 -4.07 14.33 -17.71
C SER A 100 -3.05 13.87 -16.67
N TRP A 101 -2.00 13.21 -17.15
CA TRP A 101 -0.89 12.69 -16.34
C TRP A 101 0.37 13.48 -16.59
N GLU A 102 0.92 14.03 -15.53
CA GLU A 102 2.21 14.71 -15.56
C GLU A 102 3.19 13.94 -14.69
N VAL A 103 4.27 13.46 -15.29
CA VAL A 103 5.32 12.71 -14.60
C VAL A 103 6.65 13.43 -14.81
N THR A 104 7.37 13.64 -13.72
CA THR A 104 8.70 14.28 -13.75
C THR A 104 9.67 13.52 -12.85
N GLY A 105 10.94 13.48 -13.25
CA GLY A 105 11.98 12.70 -12.57
C GLY A 105 12.15 11.30 -13.16
N ASP A 106 12.65 10.36 -12.36
CA ASP A 106 13.01 9.01 -12.81
C ASP A 106 11.90 8.01 -12.49
N GLU A 107 11.14 7.60 -13.51
CA GLU A 107 10.09 6.60 -13.37
C GLU A 107 10.61 5.20 -13.02
N ASN A 108 11.88 4.93 -13.29
CA ASN A 108 12.52 3.65 -13.00
C ASN A 108 13.02 3.56 -11.55
N ALA A 109 12.97 4.65 -10.77
CA ALA A 109 13.34 4.61 -9.35
C ALA A 109 12.49 3.56 -8.63
N SER A 110 13.11 2.49 -8.13
CA SER A 110 12.45 1.38 -7.43
C SER A 110 13.38 0.76 -6.39
N ASP A 111 12.82 0.26 -5.28
CA ASP A 111 13.58 -0.45 -4.24
C ASP A 111 13.99 -1.87 -4.67
N THR A 112 13.50 -2.35 -5.81
CA THR A 112 13.72 -3.73 -6.29
C THR A 112 14.73 -3.84 -7.43
N ASN A 113 15.05 -2.75 -8.12
CA ASN A 113 15.96 -2.75 -9.29
C ASN A 113 17.28 -1.99 -9.03
N GLY A 114 17.50 -1.46 -7.82
CA GLY A 114 18.71 -0.74 -7.46
C GLY A 114 18.77 0.71 -7.95
N VAL A 115 17.74 1.22 -8.63
CA VAL A 115 17.72 2.56 -9.20
C VAL A 115 17.26 3.57 -8.14
N SER A 116 18.15 4.50 -7.80
CA SER A 116 17.84 5.63 -6.92
C SER A 116 17.29 6.79 -7.72
N GLY A 117 16.29 7.50 -7.21
CA GLY A 117 15.73 8.64 -7.90
C GLY A 117 14.54 9.24 -7.17
N THR A 118 14.03 10.31 -7.76
CA THR A 118 12.77 10.94 -7.36
C THR A 118 11.82 10.87 -8.55
N CYS A 119 10.58 10.48 -8.33
CA CYS A 119 9.52 10.56 -9.31
C CYS A 119 8.33 11.31 -8.72
N ARG A 120 7.84 12.31 -9.44
CA ARG A 120 6.66 13.10 -9.07
C ARG A 120 5.58 12.85 -10.10
N ARG A 121 4.37 12.55 -9.64
CA ARG A 121 3.21 12.33 -10.50
C ARG A 121 2.10 13.28 -10.10
N ARG A 122 1.40 13.85 -11.09
CA ARG A 122 0.19 14.65 -10.90
C ARG A 122 -0.87 14.14 -11.87
N CYS A 123 -2.07 13.91 -11.35
CA CYS A 123 -3.22 13.47 -12.14
C CYS A 123 -4.31 14.55 -12.07
N ARG A 124 -4.78 15.00 -13.23
CA ARG A 124 -5.82 16.03 -13.37
C ARG A 124 -7.00 15.50 -14.16
N CYS A 125 -8.20 15.69 -13.62
CA CYS A 125 -9.47 15.43 -14.30
C CYS A 125 -10.11 16.78 -14.63
N ASP A 126 -10.46 17.01 -15.90
CA ASP A 126 -11.02 18.28 -16.39
C ASP A 126 -10.21 19.51 -15.95
N GLY A 127 -8.87 19.42 -16.06
CA GLY A 127 -7.94 20.49 -15.66
C GLY A 127 -7.72 20.66 -14.16
N LYS A 128 -8.52 19.99 -13.31
CA LYS A 128 -8.41 20.06 -11.84
C LYS A 128 -7.51 18.96 -11.30
N LEU A 129 -6.54 19.32 -10.47
CA LEU A 129 -5.68 18.36 -9.78
C LEU A 129 -6.49 17.52 -8.77
N ILE A 130 -6.56 16.20 -9.02
CA ILE A 130 -7.32 15.24 -8.20
C ILE A 130 -6.43 14.38 -7.31
N ALA A 131 -5.19 14.10 -7.75
CA ALA A 131 -4.22 13.33 -6.99
C ALA A 131 -2.78 13.76 -7.34
N PHE A 132 -1.88 13.54 -6.40
CA PHE A 132 -0.45 13.74 -6.58
C PHE A 132 0.32 12.62 -5.91
N GLN A 133 1.56 12.45 -6.33
CA GLN A 133 2.50 11.55 -5.73
C GLN A 133 3.90 12.15 -5.73
N LEU A 134 4.60 12.04 -4.60
CA LEU A 134 6.05 12.17 -4.52
C LEU A 134 6.62 10.83 -4.09
N TYR A 135 7.44 10.23 -4.93
CA TYR A 135 8.15 8.99 -4.65
C TYR A 135 9.65 9.25 -4.67
N TYR A 136 10.34 8.86 -3.62
CA TYR A 136 11.79 9.04 -3.49
C TYR A 136 12.45 7.76 -3.00
N ILE A 137 13.55 7.39 -3.65
CA ILE A 137 14.38 6.26 -3.27
C ILE A 137 15.85 6.64 -3.33
N LYS A 138 16.58 6.26 -2.29
CA LYS A 138 18.04 6.33 -2.28
C LYS A 138 18.62 5.05 -1.73
N HIS A 139 19.35 4.32 -2.57
CA HIS A 139 20.10 3.14 -2.18
C HIS A 139 21.39 3.55 -1.48
N TYR A 140 21.73 2.84 -0.41
CA TYR A 140 22.95 3.05 0.37
C TYR A 140 23.32 1.75 1.10
N ARG A 141 24.43 1.76 1.84
CA ARG A 141 24.83 0.63 2.69
C ARG A 141 24.78 1.03 4.15
N LEU A 142 24.12 0.22 4.97
CA LEU A 142 24.09 0.35 6.42
C LEU A 142 24.81 -0.87 7.02
N LEU A 143 25.90 -0.63 7.75
CA LEU A 143 26.75 -1.68 8.32
C LEU A 143 27.22 -2.70 7.25
N GLY A 144 27.65 -2.20 6.08
CA GLY A 144 28.12 -3.03 4.96
C GLY A 144 27.01 -3.70 4.12
N ARG A 145 25.76 -3.70 4.60
CA ARG A 145 24.62 -4.37 3.95
C ARG A 145 23.81 -3.38 3.08
N PRO A 146 23.36 -3.78 1.88
CA PRO A 146 22.56 -2.91 1.02
C PRO A 146 21.18 -2.65 1.61
N CYS A 147 20.71 -1.42 1.50
CA CYS A 147 19.36 -0.99 1.87
C CYS A 147 18.99 0.29 1.11
N CYS A 148 17.76 0.78 1.28
CA CYS A 148 17.38 2.07 0.75
C CYS A 148 16.43 2.85 1.66
N VAL A 149 16.52 4.18 1.58
CA VAL A 149 15.45 5.05 2.06
C VAL A 149 14.37 5.02 1.00
N ARG A 150 13.12 4.74 1.39
CA ARG A 150 11.94 4.81 0.53
C ARG A 150 10.90 5.73 1.14
N ILE A 151 10.52 6.76 0.39
CA ILE A 151 9.49 7.72 0.77
C ILE A 151 8.40 7.73 -0.30
N ASN A 152 7.13 7.71 0.12
CA ASN A 152 5.99 7.88 -0.77
C ASN A 152 4.95 8.78 -0.10
N VAL A 153 4.56 9.86 -0.77
CA VAL A 153 3.64 10.88 -0.25
C VAL A 153 2.52 11.11 -1.24
N GLY A 154 1.29 11.24 -0.77
CA GLY A 154 0.11 11.47 -1.59
C GLY A 154 -0.72 10.19 -1.82
N TRP A 155 -1.04 9.91 -3.07
CA TRP A 155 -1.70 8.67 -3.51
C TRP A 155 -0.73 7.83 -4.36
N LYS A 156 -0.90 6.51 -4.31
CA LYS A 156 -0.11 5.57 -5.10
C LYS A 156 -0.56 5.60 -6.57
N LEU A 157 0.10 6.47 -7.34
CA LEU A 157 -0.23 6.74 -8.74
C LEU A 157 0.50 5.85 -9.74
N TRP A 158 1.66 5.28 -9.39
CA TRP A 158 2.30 4.28 -10.24
C TRP A 158 1.45 3.01 -10.32
N GLY A 159 1.29 2.46 -11.52
CA GLY A 159 0.47 1.26 -11.75
C GLY A 159 -1.02 1.45 -11.49
N SER A 160 -1.50 2.68 -11.29
CA SER A 160 -2.91 3.03 -11.10
C SER A 160 -3.44 3.74 -12.33
N ARG A 161 -3.83 2.95 -13.34
CA ARG A 161 -4.63 3.43 -14.47
C ARG A 161 -5.97 2.69 -14.42
N ASP A 162 -7.06 3.44 -14.60
CA ASP A 162 -8.44 2.93 -14.57
C ASP A 162 -8.81 2.19 -13.28
N LYS A 163 -8.33 2.68 -12.13
CA LYS A 163 -8.67 2.16 -10.80
C LYS A 163 -8.58 3.25 -9.73
N LYS A 164 -9.01 2.92 -8.51
CA LYS A 164 -8.80 3.79 -7.35
C LYS A 164 -7.33 3.75 -6.91
N ALA A 165 -6.65 4.88 -7.00
CA ALA A 165 -5.32 5.05 -6.44
C ALA A 165 -5.40 5.05 -4.90
N GLN A 166 -4.64 4.17 -4.27
CA GLN A 166 -4.57 4.02 -2.82
C GLN A 166 -4.04 5.30 -2.15
N TYR A 167 -4.70 5.75 -1.07
CA TYR A 167 -4.17 6.79 -0.20
C TYR A 167 -2.95 6.28 0.57
N VAL A 168 -1.87 7.07 0.59
CA VAL A 168 -0.64 6.71 1.32
C VAL A 168 -0.38 7.64 2.50
N GLY A 169 -0.93 8.85 2.49
CA GLY A 169 -0.57 9.88 3.45
C GLY A 169 0.92 10.18 3.30
N ILE A 170 1.72 9.73 4.27
CA ILE A 170 3.19 9.72 4.27
C ILE A 170 3.68 8.32 4.63
N TYR A 171 4.35 7.67 3.69
CA TYR A 171 5.13 6.46 3.94
C TYR A 171 6.61 6.83 3.97
N LEU A 172 7.31 6.43 5.04
CA LEU A 172 8.75 6.55 5.20
C LEU A 172 9.30 5.23 5.74
N ASN A 173 10.22 4.63 5.01
CA ASN A 173 11.04 3.54 5.52
C ASN A 173 12.52 3.88 5.25
N PRO A 174 13.31 4.19 6.28
CA PRO A 174 14.69 4.60 6.08
C PRO A 174 15.61 3.43 5.69
N VAL A 175 15.26 2.18 6.03
CA VAL A 175 16.13 1.00 5.92
C VAL A 175 15.46 -0.13 5.14
N LYS A 176 14.71 0.22 4.08
CA LYS A 176 13.98 -0.77 3.29
C LYS A 176 14.96 -1.78 2.68
N GLY A 177 14.62 -3.07 2.80
CA GLY A 177 15.45 -4.18 2.30
C GLY A 177 16.58 -4.61 3.23
N TRP A 178 16.81 -3.91 4.34
CA TRP A 178 17.80 -4.32 5.34
C TRP A 178 17.34 -5.61 6.06
N LYS A 179 18.21 -6.63 6.07
CA LYS A 179 17.99 -7.90 6.76
C LYS A 179 19.07 -8.07 7.83
N LEU A 180 18.68 -8.58 9.01
CA LEU A 180 19.57 -8.99 10.11
C LEU A 180 20.27 -10.31 9.83
#